data_AF-A0A953CFR3-F1
#
_entry.id   AF-A0A953CFR3-F1
#
_cell.length_a   1.000
_cell.length_b   1.000
_cell.length_c   1.000
_cell.angle_alpha   90.00
_cell.angle_beta   90.00
_cell.angle_gamma   90.00
#
_symmetry.space_group_name_H-M   'P 1'
#
loop_
_entity.id
_entity.type
_entity.pdbx_description
1 polymer ?
#
loop_
_entity_poly.entity_id
_entity_poly.type
_entity_poly.pdbx_seq_one_letter_code
_entity_poly.pdbx_strand_id
1 'polypeptide(L)'
;MGEAGGFRSAMLGLLLVATGLASAAFAQRSGEGKVVVNGVVLSAEAERALRQMYPVAIAPARYWYDPVSGAWGPEGGPIAGQMMPGLALGGPLRADASRGRSGVFINGRQITDGEKAYLEQLCRTPVIPARYWILANGIGGYEGGPAVFALGQCPGMASRGGGGSSSRTYCDAQGNCTSTGVLGYITTTPR
;
A
#
# COMPACT_ATOMS: atom_id res chain seq x y z
N MET A 1 70.13 30.46 42.28
CA MET A 1 70.39 29.03 42.59
C MET A 1 69.01 28.42 42.75
N GLY A 2 68.35 27.71 41.84
CA GLY A 2 68.71 26.75 40.77
C GLY A 2 67.53 25.75 40.81
N GLU A 3 66.60 25.75 39.84
CA GLU A 3 66.55 24.91 38.63
C GLU A 3 66.30 23.40 38.89
N ALA A 4 65.54 22.79 37.95
CA ALA A 4 65.14 21.37 37.78
C ALA A 4 63.80 20.99 38.46
N GLY A 5 62.72 20.59 37.75
CA GLY A 5 62.66 19.70 36.58
C GLY A 5 62.94 18.26 37.04
N GLY A 6 62.20 17.20 36.76
CA GLY A 6 61.07 16.90 35.89
C GLY A 6 60.88 15.37 35.97
N PHE A 7 59.65 14.94 35.75
CA PHE A 7 59.16 13.61 35.34
C PHE A 7 60.11 12.40 35.33
N ARG A 8 59.63 11.29 35.91
CA ARG A 8 59.40 10.00 35.21
C ARG A 8 58.81 8.95 36.16
N SER A 9 57.56 8.57 35.93
CA SER A 9 57.05 7.28 36.40
C SER A 9 56.24 6.61 35.30
N ALA A 10 56.29 5.29 35.32
CA ALA A 10 56.36 4.40 34.19
C ALA A 10 55.07 4.24 33.38
N MET A 11 55.25 3.99 32.09
CA MET A 11 54.24 3.47 31.18
C MET A 11 53.75 2.11 31.66
N LEU A 12 52.43 1.96 31.81
CA LEU A 12 51.77 0.66 31.71
C LEU A 12 50.71 0.78 30.61
N GLY A 13 51.00 0.13 29.49
CA GLY A 13 50.11 0.08 28.34
C GLY A 13 48.85 -0.71 28.66
N LEU A 14 47.70 -0.14 28.32
CA LEU A 14 46.48 -0.90 28.11
C LEU A 14 45.97 -0.61 26.70
N LEU A 15 46.21 -1.57 25.83
CA LEU A 15 45.69 -1.63 24.47
C LEU A 15 44.17 -1.87 24.56
N LEU A 16 43.36 -0.81 24.50
CA LEU A 16 41.93 -0.96 24.24
C LEU A 16 41.73 -1.02 22.73
N VAL A 17 41.56 -2.24 22.23
CA VAL A 17 41.14 -2.54 20.86
C VAL A 17 39.79 -1.85 20.64
N ALA A 18 39.80 -0.77 19.87
CA ALA A 18 38.58 -0.14 19.38
C ALA A 18 37.93 -1.10 18.36
N THR A 19 37.06 -2.00 18.85
CA THR A 19 36.11 -2.69 17.98
C THR A 19 35.10 -1.68 17.51
N GLY A 20 35.43 -1.01 16.41
CA GLY A 20 34.48 -0.27 15.60
C GLY A 20 33.43 -1.24 15.09
N LEU A 21 32.31 -1.35 15.80
CA LEU A 21 31.07 -1.77 15.17
C LEU A 21 30.72 -0.64 14.21
N ALA A 22 31.16 -0.80 12.96
CA ALA A 22 30.51 -0.15 11.85
C ALA A 22 29.06 -0.60 11.88
N SER A 23 28.22 0.13 12.60
CA SER A 23 26.78 0.11 12.37
C SER A 23 26.65 0.41 10.89
N ALA A 24 26.33 -0.63 10.12
CA ALA A 24 25.87 -0.48 8.76
C ALA A 24 24.68 0.48 8.87
N ALA A 25 24.95 1.74 8.60
CA ALA A 25 23.92 2.71 8.35
C ALA A 25 23.15 2.10 7.19
N PHE A 26 21.99 1.52 7.50
CA PHE A 26 20.93 1.40 6.53
C PHE A 26 20.57 2.84 6.17
N ALA A 27 21.37 3.43 5.30
CA ALA A 27 20.96 4.51 4.44
C ALA A 27 19.89 3.92 3.55
N GLN A 28 18.68 3.80 4.09
CA GLN A 28 17.50 3.61 3.28
C GLN A 28 17.44 4.88 2.43
N ARG A 29 17.87 4.78 1.17
CA ARG A 29 17.78 5.85 0.19
C ARG A 29 16.35 6.37 0.23
N SER A 30 16.18 7.55 0.81
CA SER A 30 15.05 8.41 0.57
C SER A 30 14.89 8.48 -0.94
N GLY A 31 13.84 7.87 -1.48
CA GLY A 31 13.55 7.96 -2.90
C GLY A 31 13.26 9.41 -3.22
N GLU A 32 14.20 10.09 -3.89
CA GLU A 32 13.96 11.41 -4.44
C GLU A 32 12.82 11.33 -5.48
N GLY A 33 11.62 11.68 -5.02
CA GLY A 33 10.66 12.50 -5.77
C GLY A 33 9.84 11.86 -6.90
N LYS A 34 9.78 10.53 -7.04
CA LYS A 34 9.00 9.91 -8.13
C LYS A 34 7.92 8.96 -7.64
N VAL A 35 6.73 9.08 -8.22
CA VAL A 35 5.64 8.12 -8.06
C VAL A 35 5.79 7.02 -9.12
N VAL A 36 5.83 5.76 -8.68
CA VAL A 36 5.86 4.58 -9.56
C VAL A 36 4.57 3.82 -9.38
N VAL A 37 3.86 3.53 -10.48
CA VAL A 37 2.65 2.70 -10.48
C VAL A 37 2.86 1.51 -11.40
N ASN A 38 2.58 0.31 -10.92
CA ASN A 38 2.71 -0.93 -11.70
C ASN A 38 4.09 -1.05 -12.40
N GLY A 39 5.15 -0.67 -11.69
CA GLY A 39 6.54 -0.73 -12.18
C GLY A 39 6.98 0.42 -13.10
N VAL A 40 6.10 1.35 -13.46
CA VAL A 40 6.40 2.48 -14.36
C VAL A 40 6.31 3.80 -13.61
N VAL A 41 7.30 4.67 -13.82
CA VAL A 41 7.29 6.04 -13.28
C VAL A 41 6.15 6.81 -13.94
N LEU A 42 5.28 7.44 -13.14
CA LEU A 42 4.21 8.27 -13.69
C LEU A 42 4.78 9.48 -14.44
N SER A 43 4.14 9.83 -15.56
CA SER A 43 4.47 11.08 -16.25
C SER A 43 3.94 12.29 -15.48
N ALA A 44 4.51 13.46 -15.74
CA ALA A 44 4.04 14.71 -15.15
C ALA A 44 2.58 15.01 -15.53
N GLU A 45 2.12 14.56 -16.71
CA GLU A 45 0.74 14.66 -17.17
C GLU A 45 -0.19 13.78 -16.33
N ALA A 46 0.19 12.52 -16.10
CA ALA A 46 -0.59 11.59 -15.29
C ALA A 46 -0.68 12.06 -13.83
N GLU A 47 0.42 12.56 -13.26
CA GLU A 47 0.40 13.14 -11.92
C GLU A 47 -0.48 14.39 -11.84
N ARG A 48 -0.44 15.28 -12.84
CA ARG A 48 -1.30 16.46 -12.89
C ARG A 48 -2.78 16.08 -12.98
N ALA A 49 -3.12 15.13 -13.85
CA ALA A 49 -4.48 14.63 -13.99
C ALA A 49 -5.00 14.00 -12.69
N LEU A 50 -4.16 13.19 -12.02
CA LEU A 50 -4.50 12.61 -10.73
C LEU A 50 -4.74 13.68 -9.66
N ARG A 51 -3.90 14.71 -9.57
CA ARG A 51 -4.06 15.80 -8.60
C ARG A 51 -5.31 16.65 -8.86
N GLN A 52 -5.71 16.82 -10.12
CA GLN A 52 -6.96 17.51 -10.47
C GLN A 52 -8.20 16.71 -10.04
N MET A 53 -8.11 15.38 -10.12
CA MET A 53 -9.21 14.47 -9.82
C MET A 53 -9.31 14.11 -8.33
N TYR A 54 -8.17 14.02 -7.66
CA TYR A 54 -8.02 13.69 -6.25
C TYR A 54 -7.19 14.78 -5.58
N PRO A 55 -7.79 15.66 -4.75
CA PRO A 55 -7.10 16.77 -4.09
C PRO A 55 -6.22 16.30 -2.92
N VAL A 56 -5.50 15.19 -3.09
CA VAL A 56 -4.60 14.59 -2.10
C VAL A 56 -3.22 14.48 -2.72
N ALA A 57 -2.20 14.90 -1.98
CA ALA A 57 -0.81 14.75 -2.40
C ALA A 57 -0.46 13.25 -2.45
N ILE A 58 -0.02 12.77 -3.62
CA ILE A 58 0.50 11.41 -3.77
C ILE A 58 1.94 11.42 -3.26
N ALA A 59 2.20 10.67 -2.20
CA ALA A 59 3.56 10.56 -1.68
C ALA A 59 4.48 9.91 -2.73
N PRO A 60 5.72 10.41 -2.92
CA PRO A 60 6.70 9.74 -3.76
C PRO A 60 7.01 8.34 -3.23
N ALA A 61 6.46 7.32 -3.88
CA ALA A 61 6.60 5.92 -3.50
C ALA A 61 6.22 5.00 -4.68
N ARG A 62 6.21 3.69 -4.41
CA ARG A 62 5.81 2.66 -5.36
C ARG A 62 4.44 2.10 -4.99
N TYR A 63 3.55 2.05 -5.97
CA TYR A 63 2.17 1.63 -5.82
C TYR A 63 1.80 0.60 -6.88
N TRP A 64 0.73 -0.13 -6.61
CA TRP A 64 0.00 -0.88 -7.63
C TRP A 64 -1.38 -0.26 -7.82
N TYR A 65 -1.91 -0.39 -9.03
CA TYR A 65 -3.25 0.05 -9.39
C TYR A 65 -3.92 -0.98 -10.29
N ASP A 66 -5.17 -1.30 -9.96
CA ASP A 66 -6.05 -2.15 -10.75
C ASP A 66 -7.03 -1.28 -11.56
N PRO A 67 -6.86 -1.19 -12.89
CA PRO A 67 -7.75 -0.39 -13.73
C PRO A 67 -9.17 -0.96 -13.86
N VAL A 68 -9.42 -2.24 -13.55
CA VAL A 68 -10.76 -2.84 -13.65
C VAL A 68 -11.65 -2.36 -12.51
N SER A 69 -11.11 -2.43 -11.30
CA SER A 69 -11.87 -2.11 -10.09
C SER A 69 -11.60 -0.72 -9.53
N GLY A 70 -10.50 -0.09 -9.94
CA GLY A 70 -9.99 1.14 -9.35
C GLY A 70 -9.24 0.92 -8.03
N ALA A 71 -9.07 -0.32 -7.58
CA ALA A 71 -8.33 -0.63 -6.36
C ALA A 71 -6.85 -0.23 -6.47
N TRP A 72 -6.27 0.23 -5.36
CA TRP A 72 -4.85 0.56 -5.29
C TRP A 72 -4.26 0.32 -3.91
N GLY A 73 -2.93 0.21 -3.85
CA GLY A 73 -2.17 0.06 -2.61
C GLY A 73 -0.68 0.26 -2.83
N PRO A 74 0.13 0.29 -1.76
CA PRO A 74 1.59 0.30 -1.89
C PRO A 74 2.07 -1.01 -2.53
N GLU A 75 3.12 -0.94 -3.36
CA GLU A 75 3.73 -2.13 -3.96
C GLU A 75 4.23 -3.08 -2.86
N GLY A 76 3.80 -4.34 -2.92
CA GLY A 76 4.06 -5.36 -1.91
C GLY A 76 3.13 -5.32 -0.69
N GLY A 77 2.09 -4.48 -0.69
CA GLY A 77 1.10 -4.39 0.38
C GLY A 77 -0.33 -4.69 -0.06
N PRO A 78 -1.27 -4.79 0.91
CA PRO A 78 -2.69 -5.01 0.63
C PRO A 78 -3.35 -3.79 -0.01
N ILE A 79 -4.62 -3.93 -0.38
CA ILE A 79 -5.45 -2.79 -0.80
C ILE A 79 -5.42 -1.69 0.27
N ALA A 80 -5.08 -0.48 -0.18
CA ALA A 80 -5.20 0.73 0.62
C ALA A 80 -6.58 1.35 0.39
N GLY A 81 -7.04 1.40 -0.86
CA GLY A 81 -8.38 1.88 -1.18
C GLY A 81 -8.77 1.72 -2.63
N GLN A 82 -9.74 2.54 -3.04
CA GLN A 82 -10.35 2.50 -4.36
C GLN A 82 -10.49 3.92 -4.91
N MET A 83 -10.04 4.11 -6.15
CA MET A 83 -10.22 5.31 -6.95
C MET A 83 -11.04 4.97 -8.20
N MET A 84 -11.18 5.92 -9.13
CA MET A 84 -11.95 5.71 -10.35
C MET A 84 -11.31 4.56 -11.15
N PRO A 85 -12.08 3.60 -11.67
CA PRO A 85 -11.57 2.59 -12.58
C PRO A 85 -11.19 3.22 -13.95
N GLY A 86 -10.35 2.52 -14.71
CA GLY A 86 -9.99 2.88 -16.08
C GLY A 86 -8.91 3.96 -16.21
N LEU A 87 -8.25 4.37 -15.12
CA LEU A 87 -7.16 5.34 -15.21
C LEU A 87 -5.93 4.70 -15.88
N ALA A 88 -5.32 5.40 -16.84
CA ALA A 88 -4.11 4.94 -17.50
C ALA A 88 -2.88 5.23 -16.63
N LEU A 89 -2.67 4.46 -15.56
CA LEU A 89 -1.59 4.66 -14.60
C LEU A 89 -0.54 3.56 -14.70
N GLY A 90 0.65 3.95 -15.15
CA GLY A 90 1.81 3.08 -15.19
C GLY A 90 1.67 1.89 -16.15
N GLY A 91 2.24 0.75 -15.76
CA GLY A 91 2.21 -0.49 -16.54
C GLY A 91 1.01 -1.41 -16.25
N PRO A 92 0.98 -2.61 -16.86
CA PRO A 92 -0.02 -3.62 -16.53
C PRO A 92 0.10 -4.08 -15.07
N LEU A 93 -1.03 -4.36 -14.43
CA LEU A 93 -1.05 -4.88 -13.06
C LEU A 93 -0.36 -6.25 -13.00
N ARG A 94 0.62 -6.38 -12.12
CA ARG A 94 1.37 -7.63 -11.93
C ARG A 94 0.66 -8.55 -10.94
N ALA A 95 0.80 -9.85 -11.15
CA ALA A 95 0.28 -10.87 -10.25
C ALA A 95 0.86 -10.78 -8.83
N ASP A 96 2.14 -10.42 -8.72
CA ASP A 96 2.87 -10.31 -7.45
C ASP A 96 2.85 -8.90 -6.84
N ALA A 97 2.02 -7.99 -7.37
CA ALA A 97 2.00 -6.57 -6.99
C ALA A 97 1.77 -6.31 -5.50
N SER A 98 1.11 -7.23 -4.77
CA SER A 98 0.87 -7.17 -3.32
C SER A 98 1.64 -8.20 -2.52
N ARG A 99 2.54 -8.98 -3.14
CA ARG A 99 3.27 -10.11 -2.50
C ARG A 99 2.35 -11.08 -1.73
N GLY A 100 1.14 -11.29 -2.26
CA GLY A 100 0.16 -12.19 -1.66
C GLY A 100 0.58 -13.65 -1.77
N ARG A 101 0.03 -14.50 -0.89
CA ARG A 101 0.25 -15.96 -0.89
C ARG A 101 -1.05 -16.76 -0.76
N SER A 102 -2.19 -16.08 -0.83
CA SER A 102 -3.51 -16.64 -0.50
C SER A 102 -4.01 -17.73 -1.47
N GLY A 103 -3.35 -17.89 -2.62
CA GLY A 103 -3.86 -18.66 -3.76
C GLY A 103 -5.08 -18.04 -4.46
N VAL A 104 -5.54 -16.86 -4.00
CA VAL A 104 -6.69 -16.14 -4.56
C VAL A 104 -6.18 -14.99 -5.41
N PHE A 105 -6.68 -14.88 -6.65
CA PHE A 105 -6.37 -13.79 -7.55
C PHE A 105 -7.62 -12.96 -7.82
N ILE A 106 -7.48 -11.63 -7.82
CA ILE A 106 -8.53 -10.68 -8.20
C ILE A 106 -7.96 -9.79 -9.30
N ASN A 107 -8.61 -9.78 -10.47
CA ASN A 107 -8.22 -8.99 -11.64
C ASN A 107 -6.73 -9.16 -12.00
N GLY A 108 -6.22 -10.39 -11.91
CA GLY A 108 -4.82 -10.67 -12.20
C GLY A 108 -3.86 -10.61 -11.00
N ARG A 109 -4.17 -9.88 -9.92
CA ARG A 109 -3.29 -9.75 -8.73
C ARG A 109 -3.59 -10.81 -7.68
N GLN A 110 -2.55 -11.46 -7.15
CA GLN A 110 -2.67 -12.37 -6.01
C GLN A 110 -2.85 -11.57 -4.72
N ILE A 111 -4.03 -11.67 -4.10
CA ILE A 111 -4.31 -10.92 -2.88
C ILE A 111 -3.56 -11.50 -1.67
N THR A 112 -3.34 -10.66 -0.67
CA THR A 112 -2.72 -11.04 0.60
C THR A 112 -3.62 -11.97 1.40
N ASP A 113 -3.03 -12.69 2.36
CA ASP A 113 -3.78 -13.54 3.31
C ASP A 113 -4.76 -12.70 4.15
N GLY A 114 -4.38 -11.46 4.48
CA GLY A 114 -5.24 -10.51 5.20
C GLY A 114 -6.43 -10.02 4.39
N GLU A 115 -6.26 -9.73 3.09
CA GLU A 115 -7.37 -9.39 2.20
C GLU A 115 -8.35 -10.56 2.06
N LYS A 116 -7.84 -11.80 1.91
CA LYS A 116 -8.67 -13.00 1.89
C LYS A 116 -9.48 -13.14 3.18
N ALA A 117 -8.81 -13.08 4.34
CA ALA A 117 -9.48 -13.20 5.64
C ALA A 117 -10.54 -12.11 5.85
N TYR A 118 -10.27 -10.88 5.39
CA TYR A 118 -11.25 -9.80 5.42
C TYR A 118 -12.50 -10.12 4.59
N LEU A 119 -12.35 -10.63 3.37
CA LEU A 119 -13.48 -11.03 2.52
C LEU A 119 -14.28 -12.17 3.15
N GLU A 120 -13.59 -13.16 3.73
CA GLU A 120 -14.24 -14.28 4.43
C GLU A 120 -15.07 -13.81 5.62
N GLN A 121 -14.52 -12.88 6.41
CA GLN A 121 -15.21 -12.27 7.54
C GLN A 121 -16.39 -11.40 7.08
N LEU A 122 -16.21 -10.59 6.04
CA LEU A 122 -17.23 -9.68 5.50
C LEU A 122 -18.43 -10.48 4.98
N CYS A 123 -18.18 -11.55 4.23
CA CYS A 123 -19.19 -12.36 3.56
C CYS A 123 -19.62 -13.59 4.36
N ARG A 124 -19.03 -13.83 5.54
CA ARG A 124 -19.26 -14.99 6.41
C ARG A 124 -19.20 -16.32 5.65
N THR A 125 -18.34 -16.38 4.64
CA THR A 125 -18.24 -17.49 3.68
C THR A 125 -16.77 -17.68 3.30
N PRO A 126 -16.25 -18.92 3.24
CA PRO A 126 -14.88 -19.17 2.80
C PRO A 126 -14.62 -18.68 1.37
N VAL A 127 -13.44 -18.11 1.13
CA VAL A 127 -12.99 -17.70 -0.20
C VAL A 127 -12.10 -18.82 -0.75
N ILE A 128 -12.57 -19.45 -1.81
CA ILE A 128 -11.88 -20.59 -2.43
C ILE A 128 -10.66 -20.07 -3.22
N PRO A 129 -9.49 -20.71 -3.12
CA PRO A 129 -8.35 -20.41 -3.99
C PRO A 129 -8.71 -20.58 -5.47
N ALA A 130 -8.84 -19.46 -6.18
CA ALA A 130 -9.18 -19.39 -7.59
C ALA A 130 -8.82 -18.01 -8.16
N ARG A 131 -9.12 -17.80 -9.44
CA ARG A 131 -8.97 -16.52 -10.11
C ARG A 131 -10.34 -15.89 -10.34
N TYR A 132 -10.49 -14.66 -9.86
CA TYR A 132 -11.73 -13.90 -9.90
C TYR A 132 -11.53 -12.60 -10.67
N TRP A 133 -12.59 -12.13 -11.31
CA TRP A 133 -12.72 -10.75 -11.74
C TRP A 133 -13.69 -10.02 -10.81
N ILE A 134 -13.42 -8.75 -10.52
CA ILE A 134 -14.28 -7.89 -9.71
C ILE A 134 -14.30 -6.49 -10.30
N LEU A 135 -15.50 -5.95 -10.54
CA LEU A 135 -15.71 -4.59 -11.01
C LEU A 135 -15.68 -3.59 -9.85
N ALA A 136 -15.59 -2.30 -10.19
CA ALA A 136 -15.57 -1.23 -9.19
C ALA A 136 -16.79 -1.22 -8.25
N ASN A 137 -17.95 -1.69 -8.70
CA ASN A 137 -19.17 -1.80 -7.89
C ASN A 137 -19.22 -3.05 -6.99
N GLY A 138 -18.16 -3.86 -6.98
CA GLY A 138 -18.05 -5.07 -6.16
C GLY A 138 -18.79 -6.28 -6.73
N ILE A 139 -19.36 -6.19 -7.93
CA ILE A 139 -19.87 -7.34 -8.68
C ILE A 139 -18.67 -8.12 -9.23
N GLY A 140 -18.70 -9.44 -9.08
CA GLY A 140 -17.62 -10.29 -9.56
C GLY A 140 -18.03 -11.73 -9.83
N GLY A 141 -17.06 -12.48 -10.34
CA GLY A 141 -17.18 -13.90 -10.63
C GLY A 141 -15.83 -14.53 -10.93
N TYR A 142 -15.84 -15.79 -11.36
CA TYR A 142 -14.62 -16.48 -11.79
C TYR A 142 -14.13 -15.91 -13.12
N GLU A 143 -12.81 -15.77 -13.31
CA GLU A 143 -12.22 -15.36 -14.59
C GLU A 143 -12.79 -16.22 -15.75
N GLY A 144 -13.32 -15.57 -16.79
CA GLY A 144 -13.97 -16.23 -17.94
C GLY A 144 -15.43 -16.63 -17.74
N GLY A 145 -16.00 -16.48 -16.55
CA GLY A 145 -17.39 -16.80 -16.22
C GLY A 145 -18.29 -15.57 -16.00
N PRO A 146 -19.62 -15.78 -15.83
CA PRO A 146 -20.57 -14.72 -15.52
C PRO A 146 -20.39 -14.18 -14.09
N ALA A 147 -21.08 -13.09 -13.78
CA ALA A 147 -21.17 -12.57 -12.42
C ALA A 147 -21.88 -13.59 -11.52
N VAL A 148 -21.30 -13.92 -10.37
CA VAL A 148 -21.86 -14.88 -9.41
C VAL A 148 -21.88 -14.38 -7.97
N PHE A 149 -21.28 -13.22 -7.68
CA PHE A 149 -21.38 -12.57 -6.38
C PHE A 149 -21.39 -11.04 -6.49
N ALA A 150 -21.86 -10.40 -5.42
CA ALA A 150 -21.76 -8.96 -5.23
C ALA A 150 -21.29 -8.68 -3.80
N LEU A 151 -20.08 -8.13 -3.64
CA LEU A 151 -19.49 -7.85 -2.33
C LEU A 151 -20.35 -6.87 -1.51
N GLY A 152 -21.07 -5.96 -2.17
CA GLY A 152 -22.03 -5.06 -1.54
C GLY A 152 -23.22 -5.74 -0.85
N GLN A 153 -23.46 -7.02 -1.15
CA GLN A 153 -24.53 -7.83 -0.54
C GLN A 153 -24.01 -8.72 0.60
N CYS A 154 -22.71 -8.67 0.92
CA CYS A 154 -22.17 -9.47 2.00
C CYS A 154 -22.79 -9.06 3.35
N PRO A 155 -23.11 -10.01 4.25
CA PRO A 155 -23.82 -9.71 5.51
C PRO A 155 -23.12 -8.67 6.39
N GLY A 156 -21.79 -8.57 6.33
CA GLY A 156 -21.02 -7.56 7.04
C GLY A 156 -21.11 -6.14 6.46
N MET A 157 -21.68 -5.95 5.27
CA MET A 157 -21.90 -4.62 4.67
C MET A 157 -23.08 -3.87 5.30
N ALA A 158 -24.12 -4.58 5.74
CA ALA A 158 -25.40 -4.01 6.19
C ALA A 158 -25.32 -3.15 7.47
N SER A 159 -24.17 -3.12 8.16
CA SER A 159 -23.94 -2.27 9.33
C SER A 159 -23.35 -0.89 9.00
N ARG A 160 -23.13 -0.56 7.72
CA ARG A 160 -22.62 0.75 7.26
C ARG A 160 -23.53 1.30 6.17
N GLY A 161 -24.50 2.12 6.59
CA GLY A 161 -25.67 2.49 5.81
C GLY A 161 -25.45 3.00 4.37
N GLY A 162 -26.42 2.65 3.53
CA GLY A 162 -27.01 3.55 2.54
C GLY A 162 -26.16 3.99 1.34
N GLY A 163 -26.29 3.24 0.25
CA GLY A 163 -26.42 3.77 -1.10
C GLY A 163 -25.15 4.22 -1.82
N GLY A 164 -24.93 3.66 -3.01
CA GLY A 164 -24.11 4.28 -4.06
C GLY A 164 -22.69 3.73 -4.16
N SER A 165 -22.36 3.27 -5.37
CA SER A 165 -21.05 2.76 -5.83
C SER A 165 -19.93 3.83 -5.87
N SER A 166 -19.96 4.85 -5.03
CA SER A 166 -18.91 5.86 -4.98
C SER A 166 -17.99 5.60 -3.80
N SER A 167 -16.70 5.46 -4.09
CA SER A 167 -15.64 5.72 -3.13
C SER A 167 -15.95 7.06 -2.43
N ARG A 168 -16.40 7.01 -1.17
CA ARG A 168 -16.67 8.21 -0.36
C ARG A 168 -15.37 8.58 0.33
N THR A 169 -14.65 9.54 -0.22
CA THR A 169 -13.51 10.19 0.44
C THR A 169 -14.06 11.33 1.31
N TYR A 170 -14.01 11.17 2.62
CA TYR A 170 -14.33 12.18 3.61
C TYR A 170 -13.02 12.69 4.23
N CYS A 171 -12.73 13.98 4.12
CA CYS A 171 -11.58 14.59 4.80
C CYS A 171 -12.05 15.54 5.90
N ASP A 172 -11.43 15.49 7.07
CA ASP A 172 -11.65 16.46 8.15
C ASP A 172 -10.91 17.78 7.88
N ALA A 173 -11.18 18.80 8.72
CA ALA A 173 -10.57 20.12 8.60
C ALA A 173 -9.05 20.14 8.87
N GLN A 174 -8.51 19.05 9.41
CA GLN A 174 -7.09 18.85 9.70
C GLN A 174 -6.35 18.13 8.56
N GLY A 175 -7.06 17.79 7.48
CA GLY A 175 -6.50 17.13 6.30
C GLY A 175 -6.44 15.61 6.42
N ASN A 176 -7.10 15.01 7.42
CA ASN A 176 -7.19 13.56 7.52
C ASN A 176 -8.32 13.04 6.66
N CYS A 177 -7.99 12.28 5.63
CA CYS A 177 -8.92 11.69 4.69
C CYS A 177 -9.23 10.23 5.01
N THR A 178 -10.50 9.90 4.94
CA THR A 178 -11.05 8.57 5.10
C THR A 178 -11.76 8.20 3.79
N SER A 179 -11.25 7.25 3.02
CA SER A 179 -11.93 6.79 1.80
C SER A 179 -12.58 5.45 2.05
N THR A 180 -13.89 5.34 1.85
CA THR A 180 -14.61 4.07 1.97
C THR A 180 -15.12 3.68 0.59
N GLY A 181 -14.73 2.50 0.11
CA GLY A 181 -15.27 1.86 -1.08
C GLY A 181 -15.75 0.44 -0.77
N VAL A 182 -16.45 -0.18 -1.71
CA VAL A 182 -16.91 -1.58 -1.56
C VAL A 182 -15.75 -2.57 -1.46
N LEU A 183 -14.55 -2.15 -1.89
CA LEU A 183 -13.33 -2.96 -1.91
C LEU A 183 -12.33 -2.61 -0.79
N GLY A 184 -12.49 -1.50 -0.06
CA GLY A 184 -11.50 -1.14 0.96
C GLY A 184 -11.73 0.20 1.69
N TYR A 185 -10.89 0.44 2.69
CA TYR A 185 -10.92 1.61 3.57
C TYR A 185 -9.53 2.24 3.67
N ILE A 186 -9.40 3.51 3.25
CA ILE A 186 -8.22 4.35 3.51
C ILE A 186 -8.51 5.18 4.76
N THR A 187 -7.55 5.28 5.66
CA THR A 187 -7.48 6.40 6.61
C THR A 187 -6.09 6.99 6.59
N THR A 188 -5.99 8.33 6.56
CA THR A 188 -4.73 9.04 6.70
C THR A 188 -4.47 9.49 8.13
N THR A 189 -5.31 9.12 9.10
CA THR A 189 -4.99 9.31 10.51
C THR A 189 -3.87 8.34 10.94
N PRO A 190 -2.80 8.83 11.59
CA PRO A 190 -1.85 7.96 12.27
C PRO A 190 -2.60 7.16 13.35
N ARG A 191 -2.31 5.86 13.46
CA ARG A 191 -2.77 5.03 14.59
C ARG A 191 -1.97 5.32 15.85
#